data_AF-A0AAW0FBL9-F1
#
_entry.id   AF-A0AAW0FBL9-F1
#
_cell.length_a   1.000
_cell.length_b   1.000
_cell.length_c   1.000
_cell.angle_alpha   90.00
_cell.angle_beta   90.00
_cell.angle_gamma   90.00
#
_symmetry.space_group_name_H-M   'P 1'
#
loop_
_entity.id
_entity.type
_entity.pdbx_description
1 polymer ?
#
loop_
_entity_poly.entity_id
_entity_poly.type
_entity_poly.pdbx_seq_one_letter_code
_entity_poly.pdbx_strand_id
1 'polypeptide(L)'
;MPDPEVKKENDIETEEPVKTKPRVSTDDLYRRSSQYRMWSYTVESLKETKIQTNEGGRAQALKKYEEARSKAANENPELFEKQQNEFTADKMLALLTEEEEVKYLQYYCNSILVTGNFFNMPTQVKATAMSFFKRFYLLPRSLYDKAKQWLTKYGILSDATFLFTPPQIALAAMYDVDKRITEKYLKRKFLSDKEEQKLEPIKEEEEGDEKKEAKEEDDSKKTQREQYELIIRTIRKCVKISKQIPETTKEESANIDKKCFFTLNPNKLIKRKIKQLTKE
;
A
#
# COMPACT_ATOMS: atom_id res chain seq x y z
N MET A 1 59.79 73.76 -14.91
CA MET A 1 58.52 74.24 -15.53
C MET A 1 58.47 73.69 -16.95
N PRO A 2 57.31 73.21 -17.47
CA PRO A 2 56.01 72.92 -16.82
C PRO A 2 55.48 71.48 -17.08
N ASP A 3 54.53 71.05 -16.24
CA ASP A 3 53.59 69.88 -16.36
C ASP A 3 52.58 70.08 -17.54
N PRO A 4 51.60 69.20 -17.90
CA PRO A 4 50.95 68.14 -17.08
C PRO A 4 50.33 66.90 -17.83
N GLU A 5 49.59 66.09 -17.06
CA GLU A 5 48.46 65.21 -17.44
C GLU A 5 48.73 63.86 -18.13
N VAL A 6 48.68 62.77 -17.36
CA VAL A 6 48.10 61.49 -17.83
C VAL A 6 47.20 60.89 -16.75
N LYS A 7 46.02 60.49 -17.22
CA LYS A 7 44.78 60.16 -16.52
C LYS A 7 44.85 58.83 -15.77
N LYS A 8 44.15 58.76 -14.63
CA LYS A 8 43.73 57.53 -13.96
C LYS A 8 42.58 56.90 -14.75
N GLU A 9 42.70 55.64 -15.11
CA GLU A 9 41.69 54.72 -15.68
C GLU A 9 42.45 53.36 -15.80
N ASN A 10 42.03 52.19 -15.36
CA ASN A 10 40.70 51.66 -15.09
C ASN A 10 40.76 50.56 -14.01
N ASP A 11 39.67 50.49 -13.26
CA ASP A 11 39.33 49.47 -12.29
C ASP A 11 39.33 48.07 -12.92
N ILE A 12 40.03 47.14 -12.27
CA ILE A 12 39.87 45.71 -12.54
C ILE A 12 38.61 45.29 -11.80
N GLU A 13 37.46 45.35 -12.48
CA GLU A 13 36.24 44.70 -12.02
C GLU A 13 36.53 43.19 -11.93
N THR A 14 36.77 42.70 -10.71
CA THR A 14 36.63 41.28 -10.40
C THR A 14 35.17 40.90 -10.59
N GLU A 15 34.83 40.39 -11.77
CA GLU A 15 33.55 39.71 -11.99
C GLU A 15 33.42 38.58 -10.97
N GLU A 16 32.52 38.75 -10.00
CA GLU A 16 32.13 37.69 -9.10
C GLU A 16 31.51 36.54 -9.92
N PRO A 17 31.86 35.27 -9.64
CA PRO A 17 31.36 34.15 -10.43
C PRO A 17 29.83 34.08 -10.32
N VAL A 18 29.16 34.34 -11.44
CA VAL A 18 27.71 34.21 -11.61
C VAL A 18 27.29 32.84 -11.09
N LYS A 19 26.55 32.82 -9.98
CA LYS A 19 26.00 31.61 -9.37
C LYS A 19 24.98 31.00 -10.33
N THR A 20 25.45 30.10 -11.20
CA THR A 20 24.57 29.36 -12.11
C THR A 20 23.62 28.47 -11.29
N LYS A 21 22.31 28.61 -11.53
CA LYS A 21 21.28 27.81 -10.85
C LYS A 21 21.61 26.31 -11.05
N PRO A 22 21.51 25.45 -10.00
CA PRO A 22 21.80 24.04 -10.15
C PRO A 22 20.97 23.44 -11.30
N ARG A 23 21.54 22.63 -12.17
CA ARG A 23 20.75 21.91 -13.18
C ARG A 23 20.40 20.54 -12.59
N VAL A 24 19.11 20.17 -12.60
CA VAL A 24 18.71 18.80 -12.22
C VAL A 24 19.45 17.83 -13.13
N SER A 25 20.34 17.03 -12.56
CA SER A 25 21.04 15.98 -13.30
C SER A 25 20.08 14.85 -13.67
N THR A 26 20.40 14.10 -14.72
CA THR A 26 19.69 12.85 -15.03
C THR A 26 19.76 11.87 -13.85
N ASP A 27 20.85 11.90 -13.08
CA ASP A 27 20.99 11.14 -11.84
C ASP A 27 20.01 11.61 -10.76
N ASP A 28 19.82 12.93 -10.60
CA ASP A 28 18.85 13.49 -9.64
C ASP A 28 17.42 13.06 -10.00
N LEU A 29 17.11 13.06 -11.29
CA LEU A 29 15.81 12.58 -11.76
C LEU A 29 15.61 11.09 -11.46
N TYR A 30 16.66 10.27 -11.64
CA TYR A 30 16.61 8.85 -11.30
C TYR A 30 16.47 8.61 -9.79
N ARG A 31 17.20 9.37 -8.95
CA ARG A 31 17.08 9.30 -7.48
C ARG A 31 15.69 9.68 -6.98
N ARG A 32 15.02 10.57 -7.72
CA ARG A 32 13.62 10.94 -7.46
C ARG A 32 12.64 9.85 -7.92
N SER A 33 13.04 8.86 -8.70
CA SER A 33 12.14 7.78 -9.13
C SER A 33 11.71 6.87 -7.97
N SER A 34 10.51 6.28 -8.08
CA SER A 34 10.04 5.25 -7.14
C SER A 34 10.91 3.99 -7.18
N GLN A 35 11.56 3.71 -8.31
CA GLN A 35 12.51 2.62 -8.44
C GLN A 35 13.70 2.82 -7.52
N TYR A 36 14.34 3.99 -7.55
CA TYR A 36 15.48 4.25 -6.69
C TYR A 36 15.11 4.24 -5.20
N ARG A 37 13.99 4.89 -4.85
CA ARG A 37 13.59 5.04 -3.45
C ARG A 37 13.12 3.74 -2.78
N MET A 38 12.57 2.79 -3.54
CA MET A 38 11.91 1.59 -2.99
C MET A 38 12.55 0.27 -3.43
N TRP A 39 13.32 0.28 -4.52
CA TRP A 39 13.77 -0.94 -5.19
C TRP A 39 15.26 -0.93 -5.54
N SER A 40 16.04 -0.01 -4.98
CA SER A 40 17.50 -0.02 -5.03
C SER A 40 18.04 -0.49 -3.69
N TYR A 41 18.86 -1.54 -3.72
CA TYR A 41 19.45 -2.19 -2.56
C TYR A 41 20.96 -2.34 -2.75
N THR A 42 21.70 -2.42 -1.64
CA THR A 42 23.06 -2.98 -1.66
C THR A 42 22.98 -4.51 -1.77
N VAL A 43 24.08 -5.14 -2.20
CA VAL A 43 24.12 -6.61 -2.35
C VAL A 43 23.83 -7.31 -1.02
N GLU A 44 24.33 -6.77 0.09
CA GLU A 44 24.13 -7.28 1.44
C GLU A 44 22.68 -7.09 1.91
N SER A 45 22.14 -5.88 1.79
CA SER A 45 20.76 -5.57 2.18
C SER A 45 19.74 -6.40 1.39
N LEU A 46 20.02 -6.69 0.11
CA LEU A 46 19.16 -7.54 -0.70
C LEU A 46 19.17 -8.99 -0.21
N LYS A 47 20.32 -9.53 0.19
CA LYS A 47 20.41 -10.88 0.78
C LYS A 47 19.65 -10.95 2.09
N GLU A 48 19.86 -9.98 2.98
CA GLU A 48 19.12 -9.90 4.25
C GLU A 48 17.61 -9.83 4.03
N THR A 49 17.16 -9.01 3.08
CA THR A 49 15.73 -8.88 2.75
C THR A 49 15.15 -10.21 2.25
N LYS A 50 15.90 -10.96 1.43
CA LYS A 50 15.49 -12.29 0.96
C LYS A 50 15.39 -13.29 2.09
N ILE A 51 16.40 -13.35 2.96
CA ILE A 51 16.41 -14.24 4.13
C ILE A 51 15.20 -13.93 5.03
N GLN A 52 14.99 -12.68 5.38
CA GLN A 52 13.84 -12.25 6.20
C GLN A 52 12.50 -12.61 5.53
N THR A 53 12.41 -12.50 4.20
CA THR A 53 11.18 -12.83 3.46
C THR A 53 10.93 -14.34 3.45
N ASN A 54 11.99 -15.15 3.25
CA ASN A 54 11.91 -16.60 3.30
C ASN A 54 11.49 -17.07 4.71
N GLU A 55 12.14 -16.56 5.76
CA GLU A 55 11.80 -16.86 7.16
C GLU A 55 10.36 -16.47 7.49
N GLY A 56 9.92 -15.28 7.07
CA GLY A 56 8.53 -14.83 7.23
C GLY A 56 7.53 -15.74 6.50
N GLY A 57 7.88 -16.20 5.29
CA GLY A 57 7.10 -17.17 4.52
C GLY A 57 7.01 -18.54 5.22
N ARG A 58 8.12 -19.05 5.74
CA ARG A 58 8.20 -20.30 6.50
C ARG A 58 7.35 -20.24 7.77
N ALA A 59 7.47 -19.17 8.54
CA ALA A 59 6.66 -18.95 9.74
C ALA A 59 5.15 -18.90 9.41
N GLN A 60 4.77 -18.30 8.27
CA GLN A 60 3.38 -18.28 7.83
C GLN A 60 2.89 -19.67 7.41
N ALA A 61 3.72 -20.45 6.72
CA ALA A 61 3.39 -21.82 6.33
C ALA A 61 3.18 -22.73 7.56
N LEU A 62 4.06 -22.60 8.56
CA LEU A 62 3.94 -23.32 9.84
C LEU A 62 2.62 -22.99 10.56
N LYS A 63 2.28 -21.70 10.69
CA LYS A 63 1.00 -21.28 11.30
C LYS A 63 -0.21 -21.87 10.58
N LYS A 64 -0.22 -21.84 9.25
CA LYS A 64 -1.31 -22.44 8.45
C LYS A 64 -1.39 -23.95 8.66
N TYR A 65 -0.24 -24.62 8.79
CA TYR A 65 -0.20 -26.04 9.07
C TYR A 65 -0.76 -26.35 10.46
N GLU A 66 -0.38 -25.60 11.49
CA GLU A 66 -0.92 -25.75 12.84
C GLU A 66 -2.44 -25.51 12.90
N GLU A 67 -2.94 -24.51 12.19
CA GLU A 67 -4.38 -24.26 12.04
C GLU A 67 -5.10 -25.42 11.35
N ALA A 68 -4.51 -26.00 10.30
CA ALA A 68 -5.06 -27.18 9.63
C ALA A 68 -5.00 -28.43 10.53
N ARG A 69 -3.91 -28.60 11.27
CA ARG A 69 -3.67 -29.68 12.23
C ARG A 69 -4.71 -29.65 13.34
N SER A 70 -4.96 -28.49 13.94
CA SER A 70 -5.96 -28.33 15.01
C SER A 70 -7.38 -28.58 14.52
N LYS A 71 -7.74 -28.16 13.30
CA LYS A 71 -9.02 -28.52 12.68
C LYS A 71 -9.16 -30.02 12.45
N ALA A 72 -8.14 -30.64 11.86
CA ALA A 72 -8.13 -32.08 11.61
C ALA A 72 -8.17 -32.91 12.91
N ALA A 73 -7.52 -32.43 13.98
CA ALA A 73 -7.56 -33.06 15.29
C ALA A 73 -8.96 -32.99 15.93
N ASN A 74 -9.70 -31.89 15.72
CA ASN A 74 -11.09 -31.77 16.17
C ASN A 74 -12.04 -32.68 15.38
N GLU A 75 -11.74 -32.94 14.11
CA GLU A 75 -12.57 -33.80 13.24
C GLU A 75 -12.29 -35.29 13.48
N ASN A 76 -11.06 -35.69 13.82
CA ASN A 76 -10.67 -37.08 14.06
C ASN A 76 -9.72 -37.23 15.26
N PRO A 77 -10.25 -37.38 16.50
CA PRO A 77 -9.44 -37.48 17.72
C PRO A 77 -8.57 -38.75 17.80
N GLU A 78 -9.11 -39.91 17.41
CA GLU A 78 -8.45 -41.22 17.59
C GLU A 78 -7.22 -41.45 16.69
N LEU A 79 -7.19 -40.81 15.51
CA LEU A 79 -6.08 -40.92 14.55
C LEU A 79 -4.91 -40.02 14.94
N PHE A 80 -5.21 -38.85 15.53
CA PHE A 80 -4.20 -37.91 16.00
C PHE A 80 -3.45 -38.40 17.23
N GLU A 81 -4.10 -39.15 18.13
CA GLU A 81 -3.44 -39.79 19.27
C GLU A 81 -2.51 -40.95 18.86
N LYS A 82 -2.88 -41.73 17.85
CA LYS A 82 -2.09 -42.91 17.41
C LYS A 82 -0.87 -42.56 16.56
N GLN A 83 -0.92 -41.50 15.75
CA GLN A 83 0.15 -41.12 14.80
C GLN A 83 0.70 -39.71 15.01
N GLN A 84 0.76 -39.26 16.27
CA GLN A 84 1.24 -37.92 16.66
C GLN A 84 2.61 -37.52 16.08
N ASN A 85 3.50 -38.50 15.85
CA ASN A 85 4.86 -38.32 15.34
C ASN A 85 4.99 -38.19 13.81
N GLU A 86 3.97 -38.58 13.03
CA GLU A 86 3.97 -38.43 11.55
C GLU A 86 3.46 -37.06 11.11
N PHE A 87 2.60 -36.41 11.89
CA PHE A 87 2.08 -35.06 11.62
C PHE A 87 2.98 -33.94 12.14
N THR A 88 4.28 -34.19 12.25
CA THR A 88 5.24 -33.15 12.68
C THR A 88 5.62 -32.30 11.46
N ALA A 89 5.60 -30.98 11.63
CA ALA A 89 5.82 -30.02 10.56
C ALA A 89 7.13 -30.26 9.79
N ASP A 90 8.20 -30.68 10.47
CA ASP A 90 9.49 -30.97 9.84
C ASP A 90 9.50 -32.19 8.90
N LYS A 91 8.59 -33.16 9.12
CA LYS A 91 8.49 -34.35 8.25
C LYS A 91 7.51 -34.16 7.09
N MET A 92 6.46 -33.38 7.31
CA MET A 92 5.39 -33.15 6.32
C MET A 92 5.60 -31.89 5.48
N LEU A 93 6.29 -30.86 6.01
CA LEU A 93 6.68 -29.67 5.27
C LEU A 93 8.19 -29.66 5.07
N ALA A 94 8.62 -30.07 3.87
CA ALA A 94 9.89 -29.63 3.33
C ALA A 94 9.80 -28.12 3.04
N LEU A 95 10.18 -27.30 4.03
CA LEU A 95 10.18 -25.85 3.89
C LEU A 95 11.27 -25.44 2.89
N LEU A 96 10.90 -24.59 1.93
CA LEU A 96 11.78 -24.16 0.85
C LEU A 96 13.01 -23.42 1.40
N THR A 97 14.20 -23.91 1.06
CA THR A 97 15.46 -23.24 1.38
C THR A 97 15.69 -22.03 0.47
N GLU A 98 16.59 -21.12 0.88
CA GLU A 98 16.91 -19.92 0.08
C GLU A 98 17.42 -20.29 -1.33
N GLU A 99 18.26 -21.32 -1.43
CA GLU A 99 18.84 -21.75 -2.70
C GLU A 99 17.79 -22.31 -3.66
N GLU A 100 16.84 -23.08 -3.13
CA GLU A 100 15.72 -23.62 -3.91
C GLU A 100 14.78 -22.50 -4.37
N GLU A 101 14.55 -21.49 -3.52
CA GLU A 101 13.77 -20.31 -3.90
C GLU A 101 14.42 -19.55 -5.05
N VAL A 102 15.74 -19.34 -5.02
CA VAL A 102 16.46 -18.69 -6.13
C VAL A 102 16.35 -19.50 -7.42
N LYS A 103 16.54 -20.83 -7.36
CA LYS A 103 16.39 -21.73 -8.52
C LYS A 103 14.98 -21.66 -9.09
N TYR A 104 13.97 -21.69 -8.23
CA TYR A 104 12.56 -21.59 -8.59
C TYR A 104 12.27 -20.26 -9.30
N LEU A 105 12.70 -19.13 -8.71
CA LEU A 105 12.51 -17.81 -9.32
C LEU A 105 13.20 -17.69 -10.68
N GLN A 106 14.40 -18.26 -10.82
CA GLN A 106 15.14 -18.24 -12.07
C GLN A 106 14.44 -19.06 -13.16
N TYR A 107 13.88 -20.22 -12.81
CA TYR A 107 13.07 -21.02 -13.73
C TYR A 107 11.87 -20.23 -14.29
N TYR A 108 11.09 -19.57 -13.42
CA TYR A 108 9.94 -18.78 -13.87
C TYR A 108 10.33 -17.51 -14.62
N CYS A 109 11.47 -16.87 -14.29
CA CYS A 109 11.99 -15.78 -15.10
C CYS A 109 12.27 -16.24 -16.54
N ASN A 110 12.86 -17.42 -16.72
CA ASN A 110 13.07 -18.02 -18.04
C ASN A 110 11.74 -18.35 -18.73
N SER A 111 10.76 -18.89 -17.99
CA SER A 111 9.42 -19.13 -18.54
C SER A 111 8.76 -17.85 -19.05
N ILE A 112 8.87 -16.73 -18.31
CA ILE A 112 8.33 -15.44 -18.74
C ILE A 112 9.00 -14.97 -20.03
N LEU A 113 10.32 -15.20 -20.19
CA LEU A 113 11.03 -14.88 -21.42
C LEU A 113 10.56 -15.74 -22.60
N VAL A 114 10.41 -17.05 -22.40
CA VAL A 114 9.90 -17.97 -23.43
C VAL A 114 8.49 -17.58 -23.85
N THR A 115 7.59 -17.35 -22.90
CA THR A 115 6.21 -16.90 -23.17
C THR A 115 6.20 -15.52 -23.85
N GLY A 116 7.02 -14.59 -23.39
CA GLY A 116 7.15 -13.27 -24.01
C GLY A 116 7.67 -13.35 -25.45
N ASN A 117 8.57 -14.27 -25.76
CA ASN A 117 9.05 -14.52 -27.11
C ASN A 117 7.97 -15.19 -27.97
N PHE A 118 7.20 -16.13 -27.42
CA PHE A 118 6.06 -16.75 -28.12
C PHE A 118 5.03 -15.72 -28.60
N PHE A 119 4.75 -14.70 -27.78
CA PHE A 119 3.85 -13.60 -28.15
C PHE A 119 4.56 -12.44 -28.89
N ASN A 120 5.84 -12.58 -29.26
CA ASN A 120 6.65 -11.51 -29.88
C ASN A 120 6.60 -10.17 -29.13
N MET A 121 6.57 -10.23 -27.79
CA MET A 121 6.49 -9.03 -26.96
C MET A 121 7.80 -8.22 -27.01
N PRO A 122 7.71 -6.87 -27.05
CA PRO A 122 8.88 -6.00 -27.00
C PRO A 122 9.76 -6.25 -25.77
N THR A 123 11.07 -6.03 -25.90
CA THR A 123 12.05 -6.24 -24.82
C THR A 123 11.71 -5.44 -23.56
N GLN A 124 11.21 -4.21 -23.70
CA GLN A 124 10.80 -3.37 -22.58
C GLN A 124 9.66 -3.99 -21.76
N VAL A 125 8.68 -4.62 -22.43
CA VAL A 125 7.54 -5.28 -21.78
C VAL A 125 8.03 -6.52 -21.01
N LYS A 126 8.87 -7.34 -21.64
CA LYS A 126 9.48 -8.53 -21.01
C LYS A 126 10.30 -8.16 -19.78
N ALA A 127 11.15 -7.13 -19.88
CA ALA A 127 11.97 -6.64 -18.77
C ALA A 127 11.12 -6.09 -17.61
N THR A 128 10.03 -5.38 -17.92
CA THR A 128 9.11 -4.85 -16.92
C THR A 128 8.36 -5.97 -16.21
N ALA A 129 7.88 -6.97 -16.94
CA ALA A 129 7.22 -8.16 -16.38
C ALA A 129 8.16 -8.93 -15.45
N MET A 130 9.41 -9.18 -15.87
CA MET A 130 10.42 -9.81 -15.01
C MET A 130 10.73 -8.97 -13.76
N SER A 131 10.79 -7.65 -13.90
CA SER A 131 11.02 -6.75 -12.77
C SER A 131 9.88 -6.84 -11.75
N PHE A 132 8.62 -6.83 -12.20
CA PHE A 132 7.47 -7.00 -11.32
C PHE A 132 7.43 -8.37 -10.66
N PHE A 133 7.76 -9.43 -11.40
CA PHE A 133 7.86 -10.77 -10.83
C PHE A 133 8.89 -10.82 -9.69
N LYS A 134 10.12 -10.36 -9.92
CA LYS A 134 11.17 -10.35 -8.88
C LYS A 134 10.80 -9.49 -7.68
N ARG A 135 10.18 -8.33 -7.92
CA ARG A 135 9.71 -7.42 -6.86
C ARG A 135 8.60 -8.05 -6.01
N PHE A 136 7.70 -8.81 -6.63
CA PHE A 136 6.59 -9.46 -5.93
C PHE A 136 7.08 -10.47 -4.88
N TYR A 137 8.07 -11.28 -5.21
CA TYR A 137 8.62 -12.28 -4.28
C TYR A 137 9.52 -11.69 -3.19
N LEU A 138 9.97 -10.44 -3.33
CA LEU A 138 10.70 -9.72 -2.27
C LEU A 138 9.77 -9.03 -1.25
N LEU A 139 8.46 -8.94 -1.52
CA LEU A 139 7.52 -8.29 -0.62
C LEU A 139 6.89 -9.28 0.35
N PRO A 140 6.67 -8.88 1.62
CA PRO A 140 5.97 -9.71 2.57
C PRO A 140 4.50 -9.91 2.14
N ARG A 141 4.18 -11.08 1.57
CA ARG A 141 2.82 -11.42 1.12
C ARG A 141 1.78 -11.38 2.25
N SER A 142 2.21 -11.49 3.50
CA SER A 142 1.34 -11.53 4.68
C SER A 142 0.48 -10.27 4.82
N LEU A 143 1.00 -9.09 4.43
CA LEU A 143 0.24 -7.83 4.47
C LEU A 143 -0.90 -7.85 3.47
N TYR A 144 -0.60 -8.25 2.22
CA TYR A 144 -1.60 -8.32 1.14
C TYR A 144 -2.70 -9.34 1.47
N ASP A 145 -2.33 -10.54 1.92
CA ASP A 145 -3.27 -11.59 2.27
C ASP A 145 -4.24 -11.13 3.38
N LYS A 146 -3.73 -10.47 4.41
CA LYS A 146 -4.54 -9.90 5.51
C LYS A 146 -5.44 -8.76 5.05
N ALA A 147 -4.92 -7.86 4.22
CA ALA A 147 -5.73 -6.75 3.67
C ALA A 147 -6.86 -7.28 2.78
N LYS A 148 -6.61 -8.34 2.01
CA LYS A 148 -7.63 -9.03 1.22
C LYS A 148 -8.71 -9.65 2.12
N GLN A 149 -8.31 -10.37 3.18
CA GLN A 149 -9.25 -10.92 4.16
C GLN A 149 -10.10 -9.82 4.82
N TRP A 150 -9.49 -8.69 5.14
CA TRP A 150 -10.18 -7.53 5.68
C TRP A 150 -11.23 -6.99 4.71
N LEU A 151 -10.90 -6.87 3.42
CA LEU A 151 -11.84 -6.41 2.39
C LEU A 151 -13.01 -7.37 2.22
N THR A 152 -12.75 -8.67 2.22
CA THR A 152 -13.83 -9.69 2.14
C THR A 152 -14.73 -9.64 3.37
N LYS A 153 -14.17 -9.45 4.56
CA LYS A 153 -14.94 -9.45 5.82
C LYS A 153 -15.72 -8.15 6.05
N TYR A 154 -15.09 -7.00 5.81
CA TYR A 154 -15.62 -5.69 6.19
C TYR A 154 -15.92 -4.80 4.98
N GLY A 155 -15.07 -4.84 3.95
CA GLY A 155 -15.17 -3.94 2.80
C GLY A 155 -16.41 -4.17 1.94
N ILE A 156 -16.72 -5.44 1.62
CA ILE A 156 -17.86 -5.79 0.75
C ILE A 156 -19.21 -5.66 1.47
N LEU A 157 -19.25 -5.99 2.77
CA LEU A 157 -20.49 -5.99 3.56
C LEU A 157 -20.87 -4.61 4.11
N SER A 158 -19.94 -3.65 4.13
CA SER A 158 -20.17 -2.31 4.63
C SER A 158 -20.56 -1.33 3.54
N ASP A 159 -21.26 -0.26 3.92
CA ASP A 159 -21.58 0.90 3.08
C ASP A 159 -20.35 1.70 2.62
N ALA A 160 -19.15 1.31 3.05
CA ALA A 160 -17.90 1.92 2.62
C ALA A 160 -17.76 1.99 1.08
N THR A 161 -18.30 1.02 0.35
CA THR A 161 -18.29 1.00 -1.13
C THR A 161 -19.08 2.17 -1.75
N PHE A 162 -20.11 2.68 -1.06
CA PHE A 162 -20.90 3.82 -1.53
C PHE A 162 -20.32 5.18 -1.09
N LEU A 163 -19.54 5.19 0.00
CA LEU A 163 -19.07 6.43 0.64
C LEU A 163 -17.63 6.81 0.27
N PHE A 164 -16.81 5.85 -0.16
CA PHE A 164 -15.38 6.06 -0.41
C PHE A 164 -14.95 5.50 -1.76
N THR A 165 -13.85 6.06 -2.29
CA THR A 165 -13.28 5.56 -3.56
C THR A 165 -12.52 4.25 -3.34
N PRO A 166 -12.40 3.38 -4.37
CA PRO A 166 -11.67 2.12 -4.24
C PRO A 166 -10.24 2.26 -3.70
N PRO A 167 -9.44 3.28 -4.09
CA PRO A 167 -8.12 3.52 -3.50
C PRO A 167 -8.16 3.88 -2.02
N GLN A 168 -9.18 4.64 -1.57
CA GLN A 168 -9.35 4.99 -0.16
C GLN A 168 -9.72 3.76 0.68
N ILE A 169 -10.58 2.88 0.15
CA ILE A 169 -10.96 1.62 0.81
C ILE A 169 -9.75 0.68 0.89
N ALA A 170 -8.96 0.57 -0.18
CA ALA A 170 -7.75 -0.24 -0.19
C ALA A 170 -6.70 0.28 0.82
N LEU A 171 -6.51 1.60 0.89
CA LEU A 171 -5.65 2.23 1.89
C LEU A 171 -6.18 2.04 3.32
N ALA A 172 -7.50 2.06 3.52
CA ALA A 172 -8.11 1.79 4.82
C ALA A 172 -7.89 0.34 5.28
N ALA A 173 -8.04 -0.62 4.37
CA ALA A 173 -7.72 -2.02 4.64
C ALA A 173 -6.24 -2.19 5.03
N MET A 174 -5.32 -1.58 4.28
CA MET A 174 -3.88 -1.62 4.60
C MET A 174 -3.55 -0.91 5.92
N TYR A 175 -4.22 0.21 6.23
CA TYR A 175 -4.04 0.96 7.47
C TYR A 175 -4.49 0.18 8.70
N ASP A 176 -5.59 -0.57 8.60
CA ASP A 176 -6.10 -1.38 9.71
C ASP A 176 -5.24 -2.61 9.98
N VAL A 177 -4.67 -3.22 8.94
CA VAL A 177 -3.77 -4.37 9.07
C VAL A 177 -2.39 -3.95 9.57
N ASP A 178 -1.79 -2.93 8.95
CA ASP A 178 -0.52 -2.37 9.37
C ASP A 178 -0.47 -0.85 9.16
N LYS A 179 -0.76 -0.15 10.25
CA LYS A 179 -0.67 1.30 10.35
C LYS A 179 0.75 1.81 10.06
N ARG A 180 1.81 1.11 10.50
CA ARG A 180 3.19 1.60 10.40
C ARG A 180 3.64 1.67 8.94
N ILE A 181 3.37 0.61 8.17
CA ILE A 181 3.75 0.53 6.76
C ILE A 181 2.98 1.57 5.94
N THR A 182 1.68 1.70 6.19
CA THR A 182 0.82 2.63 5.46
C THR A 182 1.17 4.08 5.78
N GLU A 183 1.44 4.42 7.05
CA GLU A 183 1.89 5.75 7.43
C GLU A 183 3.28 6.07 6.86
N LYS A 184 4.21 5.12 6.86
CA LYS A 184 5.53 5.29 6.23
C LYS A 184 5.40 5.57 4.73
N TYR A 185 4.52 4.84 4.03
CA TYR A 185 4.23 5.08 2.61
C TYR A 185 3.63 6.47 2.37
N LEU A 186 2.60 6.84 3.14
CA LEU A 186 1.94 8.15 2.99
C LEU A 186 2.90 9.30 3.34
N LYS A 187 3.72 9.16 4.39
CA LYS A 187 4.78 10.13 4.72
C LYS A 187 5.79 10.23 3.58
N ARG A 188 6.28 9.12 3.05
CA ARG A 188 7.23 9.15 1.92
C ARG A 188 6.60 9.67 0.62
N LYS A 189 5.28 9.63 0.47
CA LYS A 189 4.59 10.14 -0.73
C LYS A 189 4.28 11.64 -0.66
N PHE A 190 3.83 12.12 0.51
CA PHE A 190 3.35 13.49 0.69
C PHE A 190 4.29 14.39 1.50
N LEU A 191 5.10 13.79 2.37
CA LEU A 191 6.02 14.45 3.30
C LEU A 191 7.49 14.08 3.03
N SER A 192 7.82 13.47 1.87
CA SER A 192 9.23 13.28 1.53
C SER A 192 9.85 14.66 1.44
N ASP A 193 10.77 14.93 2.36
CA ASP A 193 11.47 16.19 2.46
C ASP A 193 11.99 16.58 1.08
N LYS A 194 11.43 17.66 0.52
CA LYS A 194 11.99 18.41 -0.61
C LYS A 194 13.26 19.18 -0.16
N GLU A 195 14.00 18.67 0.81
CA GLU A 195 15.13 19.39 1.42
C GLU A 195 16.43 19.29 0.61
N GLU A 196 16.51 18.41 -0.39
CA GLU A 196 17.68 18.40 -1.29
C GLU A 196 17.37 19.14 -2.60
N GLN A 197 17.62 20.46 -2.50
CA GLN A 197 17.86 21.47 -3.54
C GLN A 197 16.66 21.98 -4.35
N LYS A 198 16.28 23.23 -4.01
CA LYS A 198 15.46 24.19 -4.76
C LYS A 198 15.86 24.24 -6.23
N LEU A 199 14.89 24.14 -7.16
CA LEU A 199 15.02 24.65 -8.52
C LEU A 199 13.69 25.16 -9.05
N GLU A 200 13.62 26.48 -9.23
CA GLU A 200 12.55 27.21 -9.92
C GLU A 200 12.53 26.85 -11.42
N PRO A 201 11.34 26.71 -12.04
CA PRO A 201 11.25 26.70 -13.50
C PRO A 201 11.59 28.09 -14.04
N ILE A 202 12.37 28.14 -15.12
CA ILE A 202 12.73 29.39 -15.81
C ILE A 202 11.42 30.07 -16.28
N LYS A 203 11.09 31.23 -15.70
CA LYS A 203 10.24 32.24 -16.33
C LYS A 203 11.16 33.33 -16.83
N GLU A 204 11.00 33.68 -18.09
CA GLU A 204 11.58 34.89 -18.66
C GLU A 204 11.05 36.11 -17.87
N GLU A 205 11.93 37.09 -17.72
CA GLU A 205 11.88 38.18 -16.77
C GLU A 205 10.60 39.02 -16.84
N GLU A 206 9.85 39.07 -15.74
CA GLU A 206 9.18 40.29 -15.29
C GLU A 206 9.46 40.44 -13.79
N GLU A 207 10.09 41.56 -13.44
CA GLU A 207 10.50 41.89 -12.07
C GLU A 207 9.29 42.04 -11.14
N GLY A 208 9.35 41.30 -10.04
CA GLY A 208 8.68 41.66 -8.79
C GLY A 208 7.78 40.57 -8.23
N ASP A 209 8.33 39.62 -7.45
CA ASP A 209 7.57 38.95 -6.38
C ASP A 209 8.35 37.98 -5.45
N GLU A 210 9.54 38.32 -4.97
CA GLU A 210 10.25 37.46 -3.99
C GLU A 210 9.45 37.18 -2.70
N LYS A 211 8.52 38.08 -2.33
CA LYS A 211 7.59 37.89 -1.20
C LYS A 211 6.37 37.02 -1.52
N LYS A 212 5.99 36.84 -2.79
CA LYS A 212 4.92 35.90 -3.16
C LYS A 212 5.46 34.49 -3.37
N GLU A 213 6.67 34.31 -3.90
CA GLU A 213 7.22 32.96 -4.12
C GLU A 213 7.57 32.23 -2.82
N ALA A 214 8.13 32.91 -1.81
CA ALA A 214 8.34 32.31 -0.48
C ALA A 214 7.02 31.98 0.23
N LYS A 215 5.96 32.78 -0.01
CA LYS A 215 4.61 32.47 0.46
C LYS A 215 3.99 31.30 -0.30
N GLU A 216 4.18 31.20 -1.61
CA GLU A 216 3.67 30.12 -2.46
C GLU A 216 4.35 28.78 -2.17
N GLU A 217 5.66 28.76 -1.88
CA GLU A 217 6.37 27.54 -1.47
C GLU A 217 5.95 27.04 -0.09
N ASP A 218 5.80 27.94 0.89
CA ASP A 218 5.29 27.62 2.23
C ASP A 218 3.82 27.16 2.15
N ASP A 219 2.98 27.82 1.35
CA ASP A 219 1.62 27.38 1.05
C ASP A 219 1.60 26.01 0.36
N SER A 220 2.54 25.70 -0.54
CA SER A 220 2.57 24.39 -1.22
C SER A 220 2.92 23.25 -0.25
N LYS A 221 3.86 23.48 0.68
CA LYS A 221 4.25 22.51 1.72
C LYS A 221 3.13 22.34 2.75
N LYS A 222 2.48 23.44 3.12
CA LYS A 222 1.30 23.45 3.97
C LYS A 222 0.14 22.70 3.31
N THR A 223 -0.10 22.92 2.02
CA THR A 223 -1.10 22.21 1.21
C THR A 223 -0.82 20.70 1.16
N GLN A 224 0.44 20.28 0.98
CA GLN A 224 0.81 18.85 0.98
C GLN A 224 0.62 18.19 2.35
N ARG A 225 0.91 18.91 3.44
CA ARG A 225 0.66 18.46 4.81
C ARG A 225 -0.84 18.35 5.10
N GLU A 226 -1.62 19.34 4.71
CA GLU A 226 -3.09 19.35 4.84
C GLU A 226 -3.73 18.19 4.06
N GLN A 227 -3.27 17.94 2.83
CA GLN A 227 -3.69 16.78 2.04
C GLN A 227 -3.38 15.46 2.74
N TYR A 228 -2.19 15.31 3.31
CA TYR A 228 -1.80 14.13 4.08
C TYR A 228 -2.72 13.91 5.29
N GLU A 229 -2.99 14.96 6.06
CA GLU A 229 -3.88 14.90 7.22
C GLU A 229 -5.32 14.56 6.83
N LEU A 230 -5.83 15.16 5.76
CA LEU A 230 -7.16 14.88 5.22
C LEU A 230 -7.28 13.42 4.78
N ILE A 231 -6.28 12.87 4.09
CA ILE A 231 -6.25 11.48 3.66
C ILE A 231 -6.27 10.55 4.87
N ILE A 232 -5.47 10.81 5.90
CA ILE A 232 -5.47 10.00 7.13
C ILE A 232 -6.82 10.07 7.84
N ARG A 233 -7.42 11.26 7.93
CA ARG A 233 -8.74 11.43 8.55
C ARG A 233 -9.81 10.65 7.79
N THR A 234 -9.75 10.67 6.45
CA THR A 234 -10.68 9.95 5.57
C THR A 234 -10.52 8.44 5.73
N ILE A 235 -9.28 7.95 5.75
CA ILE A 235 -8.95 6.54 5.98
C ILE A 235 -9.49 6.07 7.34
N ARG A 236 -9.27 6.84 8.41
CA ARG A 236 -9.80 6.49 9.75
C ARG A 236 -11.33 6.46 9.80
N LYS A 237 -12.00 7.39 9.11
CA LYS A 237 -13.46 7.38 8.97
C LYS A 237 -13.93 6.12 8.24
N CYS A 238 -13.26 5.76 7.14
CA CYS A 238 -13.57 4.56 6.38
C CYS A 238 -13.45 3.30 7.25
N VAL A 239 -12.33 3.13 7.98
CA VAL A 239 -12.15 1.99 8.91
C VAL A 239 -13.25 1.94 9.97
N LYS A 240 -13.66 3.10 10.52
CA LYS A 240 -14.73 3.16 11.52
C LYS A 240 -16.06 2.66 10.95
N ILE A 241 -16.45 3.14 9.76
CA ILE A 241 -17.69 2.74 9.09
C ILE A 241 -17.65 1.26 8.71
N SER A 242 -16.52 0.77 8.19
CA SER A 242 -16.35 -0.63 7.82
C SER A 242 -16.46 -1.60 8.99
N LYS A 243 -16.15 -1.17 10.22
CA LYS A 243 -16.28 -2.02 11.42
C LYS A 243 -17.64 -1.91 12.10
N GLN A 244 -18.48 -0.94 11.76
CA GLN A 244 -19.81 -0.73 12.35
C GLN A 244 -20.90 -1.61 11.69
N ILE A 245 -20.54 -2.83 11.28
CA ILE A 245 -21.51 -3.75 10.66
C ILE A 245 -22.35 -4.38 11.77
N PRO A 246 -23.69 -4.28 11.73
CA PRO A 246 -24.55 -4.96 12.68
C PRO A 246 -24.49 -6.47 12.43
N GLU A 247 -24.12 -7.24 13.46
CA GLU A 247 -24.25 -8.70 13.43
C GLU A 247 -25.75 -9.04 13.47
N THR A 248 -26.23 -9.80 12.48
CA THR A 248 -27.66 -10.16 12.39
C THR A 248 -27.84 -11.63 12.71
N THR A 249 -28.76 -11.93 13.63
CA THR A 249 -29.15 -13.30 13.95
C THR A 249 -30.35 -13.73 13.10
N LYS A 250 -30.43 -15.01 12.70
CA LYS A 250 -31.55 -15.55 11.89
C LYS A 250 -32.93 -15.29 12.51
N GLU A 251 -33.02 -15.28 13.83
CA GLU A 251 -34.26 -15.03 14.56
C GLU A 251 -34.70 -13.56 14.46
N GLU A 252 -33.73 -12.64 14.53
CA GLU A 252 -33.96 -11.21 14.38
C GLU A 252 -34.41 -10.89 12.96
N SER A 253 -33.76 -11.47 11.94
CA SER A 253 -34.16 -11.31 10.55
C SER A 253 -35.57 -11.86 10.31
N ALA A 254 -35.90 -13.04 10.85
CA ALA A 254 -37.25 -13.61 10.74
C ALA A 254 -38.33 -12.73 11.43
N ASN A 255 -37.98 -12.09 12.55
CA ASN A 255 -38.89 -11.16 13.22
C ASN A 255 -39.05 -9.85 12.44
N ILE A 256 -38.00 -9.36 11.79
CA ILE A 256 -38.06 -8.20 10.89
C ILE A 256 -38.90 -8.53 9.66
N ASP A 257 -38.74 -9.70 9.05
CA ASP A 257 -39.55 -10.14 7.91
C ASP A 257 -41.03 -10.22 8.26
N LYS A 258 -41.36 -10.76 9.43
CA LYS A 258 -42.73 -10.75 9.94
C LYS A 258 -43.26 -9.32 10.08
N LYS A 259 -42.47 -8.39 10.62
CA LYS A 259 -42.85 -6.96 10.71
C LYS A 259 -43.12 -6.38 9.34
N CYS A 260 -42.20 -6.54 8.38
CA CYS A 260 -42.34 -6.07 7.00
C CYS A 260 -43.60 -6.65 6.32
N PHE A 261 -43.86 -7.94 6.52
CA PHE A 261 -45.04 -8.61 5.97
C PHE A 261 -46.35 -7.99 6.50
N PHE A 262 -46.42 -7.71 7.80
CA PHE A 262 -47.60 -7.11 8.42
C PHE A 262 -47.78 -5.62 8.08
N THR A 263 -46.69 -4.87 7.90
CA THR A 263 -46.77 -3.47 7.42
C THR A 263 -47.27 -3.38 5.99
N LEU A 264 -46.87 -4.33 5.12
CA LEU A 264 -47.39 -4.43 3.75
C LEU A 264 -48.85 -4.89 3.70
N ASN A 265 -49.31 -5.65 4.70
CA ASN A 265 -50.66 -6.24 4.74
C ASN A 265 -51.41 -5.89 6.04
N PRO A 266 -51.80 -4.63 6.26
CA PRO A 266 -52.43 -4.20 7.52
C PRO A 266 -53.77 -4.91 7.77
N ASN A 267 -54.54 -5.19 6.71
CA ASN A 267 -55.83 -5.89 6.80
C ASN A 267 -55.70 -7.30 7.41
N LYS A 268 -54.60 -8.02 7.13
CA LYS A 268 -54.36 -9.36 7.70
C LYS A 268 -53.99 -9.27 9.18
N LEU A 269 -53.23 -8.23 9.57
CA LEU A 269 -52.92 -7.97 10.97
C LEU A 269 -54.20 -7.64 11.76
N ILE A 270 -55.04 -6.74 11.24
CA ILE A 270 -56.31 -6.36 11.87
C ILE A 270 -57.23 -7.57 12.00
N LYS A 271 -57.42 -8.36 10.94
CA LYS A 271 -58.22 -9.60 10.98
C LYS A 271 -57.69 -10.61 12.01
N ARG A 272 -56.36 -10.74 12.13
CA ARG A 272 -55.73 -11.60 13.13
C ARG A 272 -56.00 -11.10 14.56
N LYS A 273 -55.93 -9.79 14.78
CA LYS A 273 -56.17 -9.16 16.08
C LYS A 273 -57.64 -9.24 16.49
N ILE A 274 -58.57 -9.03 15.56
CA ILE A 274 -60.01 -9.24 15.78
C ILE A 274 -60.28 -10.70 16.17
N LYS A 275 -59.72 -11.67 15.44
CA LYS A 275 -59.88 -13.10 15.77
C LYS A 275 -59.32 -13.50 17.14
N GLN A 276 -58.30 -12.81 17.64
CA GLN A 276 -57.78 -13.02 19.00
C GLN A 276 -58.75 -12.47 20.05
N LEU A 277 -59.25 -11.25 19.85
CA LEU A 277 -60.19 -10.59 20.77
C LEU A 277 -61.57 -11.26 20.82
N THR A 278 -62.01 -11.93 19.76
CA THR A 278 -63.29 -12.65 19.72
C THR A 278 -63.18 -14.11 20.20
N LYS A 279 -61.99 -14.58 20.57
CA LYS A 279 -61.75 -15.94 21.08
C LYS A 279 -61.56 -15.99 22.60
N GLU A 280 -61.43 -14.83 23.23
CA GLU A 280 -61.65 -14.60 24.67
C GLU A 280 -63.13 -14.25 24.90
#